data_AF-A0A7S1A236-F1
#
_entry.id   AF-A0A7S1A236-F1
#
_cell.length_a   1.000
_cell.length_b   1.000
_cell.length_c   1.000
_cell.angle_alpha   90.00
_cell.angle_beta   90.00
_cell.angle_gamma   90.00
#
_symmetry.space_group_name_H-M   'P 1'
#
loop_
_entity.id
_entity.type
_entity.pdbx_description
1 polymer ?
#
loop_
_entity_poly.entity_id
_entity_poly.type
_entity_poly.pdbx_seq_one_letter_code
_entity_poly.pdbx_strand_id
1 'polypeptide(L)'
;VDPTKMRGGQLQDAGIINFLDGAFVDSTRSMGFKNVDTYCVAPITYGDKPNSDIAYDFWAVGKGCCSGKQADFHCKYFNTPHANGGVRVLADEDRSHYRLAVQQAEATYKIEATHPLFFEWVPDADQKVSDIWHDGFMEFVAAVCCQLVFQVFLVVSASIFFAKLGYF
;
A
#
# COMPACT_ATOMS: atom_id res chain seq x y z
N VAL A 1 16.02 2.42 5.70
CA VAL A 1 15.51 3.71 6.22
C VAL A 1 15.30 3.60 7.73
N ASP A 2 15.94 4.48 8.50
CA ASP A 2 15.71 4.62 9.94
C ASP A 2 14.46 5.51 10.16
N PRO A 3 13.35 4.94 10.66
CA PRO A 3 12.10 5.69 10.85
C PRO A 3 12.19 6.74 11.97
N THR A 4 13.18 6.64 12.86
CA THR A 4 13.33 7.57 14.00
C THR A 4 14.15 8.82 13.66
N LYS A 5 15.00 8.74 12.62
CA LYS A 5 15.91 9.82 12.23
C LYS A 5 15.46 10.56 10.98
N MET A 6 14.86 9.86 10.03
CA MET A 6 14.38 10.46 8.79
C MET A 6 12.98 11.05 8.96
N ARG A 7 12.67 12.07 8.16
CA ARG A 7 11.35 12.72 8.15
C ARG A 7 10.60 12.35 6.89
N GLY A 8 9.28 12.28 6.97
CA GLY A 8 8.43 11.94 5.84
C GLY A 8 8.55 12.94 4.68
N GLY A 9 8.84 14.21 5.00
CA GLY A 9 9.10 15.25 4.00
C GLY A 9 10.29 14.96 3.07
N GLN A 10 11.26 14.15 3.51
CA GLN A 10 12.43 13.79 2.71
C GLN A 10 12.18 12.63 1.75
N LEU A 11 11.08 11.89 1.93
CA LEU A 11 10.75 10.65 1.23
C LEU A 11 9.34 10.68 0.64
N GLN A 12 8.87 11.85 0.21
CA GLN A 12 7.52 12.01 -0.36
C GLN A 12 7.33 11.31 -1.71
N ASP A 13 8.41 11.13 -2.47
CA ASP A 13 8.48 10.45 -3.76
C ASP A 13 8.80 8.95 -3.64
N ALA A 14 9.00 8.44 -2.42
CA ALA A 14 9.32 7.04 -2.19
C ALA A 14 8.09 6.13 -2.43
N GLY A 15 8.14 5.33 -3.49
CA GLY A 15 7.13 4.30 -3.80
C GLY A 15 7.31 3.02 -2.99
N ILE A 16 8.54 2.68 -2.61
CA ILE A 16 8.87 1.60 -1.70
C ILE A 16 9.97 2.03 -0.75
N ILE A 17 9.99 1.44 0.44
CA ILE A 17 11.00 1.69 1.46
C ILE A 17 11.40 0.36 2.11
N ASN A 18 12.70 0.12 2.17
CA ASN A 18 13.28 -0.91 3.04
C ASN A 18 13.74 -0.24 4.34
N PHE A 19 13.10 -0.58 5.46
CA PHE A 19 13.45 -0.10 6.79
C PHE A 19 14.68 -0.83 7.35
N LEU A 20 15.29 -0.27 8.40
CA LEU A 20 16.40 -0.94 9.09
C LEU A 20 15.97 -2.31 9.63
N ASP A 21 16.88 -3.27 9.64
CA ASP A 21 16.63 -4.58 10.23
C ASP A 21 16.38 -4.44 11.74
N GLY A 22 15.26 -4.98 12.21
CA GLY A 22 14.71 -4.73 13.55
C GLY A 22 13.73 -3.57 13.67
N ALA A 23 13.39 -2.88 12.57
CA ALA A 23 12.22 -1.99 12.56
C ALA A 23 10.94 -2.80 12.69
N PHE A 24 9.97 -2.28 13.43
CA PHE A 24 8.73 -2.98 13.69
C PHE A 24 7.54 -2.02 13.72
N VAL A 25 6.35 -2.59 13.55
CA VAL A 25 5.08 -1.88 13.66
C VAL A 25 4.69 -1.83 15.14
N ASP A 26 4.60 -0.63 15.72
CA ASP A 26 4.17 -0.44 17.10
C ASP A 26 2.64 -0.49 17.19
N SER A 27 2.12 -1.70 17.45
CA SER A 27 0.69 -1.93 17.64
C SER A 27 0.11 -1.26 18.89
N THR A 28 0.94 -0.86 19.87
CA THR A 28 0.45 -0.22 21.10
C THR A 28 -0.05 1.20 20.88
N ARG A 29 0.40 1.82 19.78
CA ARG A 29 0.00 3.17 19.34
C ARG A 29 -0.83 3.17 18.07
N SER A 30 -1.44 2.02 17.75
CA SER A 30 -2.33 1.94 16.60
C SER A 30 -3.66 2.63 16.85
N MET A 31 -4.22 3.20 15.79
CA MET A 31 -5.54 3.81 15.81
C MET A 31 -6.31 3.38 14.57
N GLY A 32 -7.64 3.52 14.58
CA GLY A 32 -8.43 3.30 13.39
C GLY A 32 -9.57 4.29 13.22
N PHE A 33 -9.88 4.57 11.97
CA PHE A 33 -11.00 5.41 11.56
C PHE A 33 -12.02 4.56 10.81
N LYS A 34 -13.31 4.69 11.13
CA LYS A 34 -14.36 3.89 10.50
C LYS A 34 -15.17 4.72 9.52
N ASN A 35 -15.13 4.36 8.25
CA ASN A 35 -15.97 4.90 7.18
C ASN A 35 -16.25 3.82 6.12
N VAL A 36 -17.44 3.22 6.14
CA VAL A 36 -17.77 1.97 5.42
C VAL A 36 -16.86 0.82 5.87
N ASP A 37 -15.58 0.89 5.52
CA ASP A 37 -14.48 0.07 6.01
C ASP A 37 -13.81 0.68 7.25
N THR A 38 -13.03 -0.14 7.96
CA THR A 38 -12.20 0.32 9.08
C THR A 38 -10.77 0.52 8.60
N TYR A 39 -10.32 1.76 8.60
CA TYR A 39 -8.98 2.20 8.20
C TYR A 39 -8.05 2.16 9.41
N CYS A 40 -7.11 1.22 9.41
CA CYS A 40 -6.21 0.97 10.52
C CYS A 40 -4.84 1.58 10.22
N VAL A 41 -4.26 2.25 11.22
CA VAL A 41 -2.92 2.83 11.13
C VAL A 41 -2.12 2.44 12.38
N ALA A 42 -0.84 2.13 12.20
CA ALA A 42 0.10 1.90 13.28
C ALA A 42 1.47 2.51 12.94
N PRO A 43 2.13 3.19 13.88
CA PRO A 43 3.41 3.81 13.60
C PRO A 43 4.51 2.74 13.41
N ILE A 44 5.44 3.01 12.49
CA ILE A 44 6.64 2.20 12.28
C ILE A 44 7.77 2.84 13.08
N THR A 45 8.39 2.07 13.97
CA THR A 45 9.47 2.57 14.83
C THR A 45 10.68 1.64 14.79
N TYR A 46 11.78 2.10 15.37
CA TYR A 46 13.04 1.37 15.46
C TYR A 46 13.68 1.59 16.84
N GLY A 47 13.95 0.49 17.54
CA GLY A 47 14.54 0.50 18.88
C GLY A 47 13.57 0.85 20.03
N ASP A 48 14.02 0.62 21.27
CA ASP A 48 13.19 0.70 22.49
C ASP A 48 13.10 2.09 23.14
N LYS A 49 13.78 3.12 22.59
CA LYS A 49 13.88 4.42 23.26
C LYS A 49 12.89 5.42 22.67
N PRO A 50 11.82 5.79 23.40
CA PRO A 50 11.03 6.96 23.06
C PRO A 50 11.84 8.21 23.43
N ASN A 51 12.69 8.67 22.52
CA ASN A 51 13.13 10.07 22.61
C ASN A 51 11.90 10.94 22.29
N SER A 52 11.67 11.97 23.09
CA SER A 52 10.59 12.95 22.90
C SER A 52 10.66 13.71 21.57
N ASP A 53 11.74 13.58 20.81
CA ASP A 53 11.99 14.25 19.53
C ASP A 53 11.73 13.36 18.30
N ILE A 54 11.25 12.12 18.49
CA ILE A 54 10.94 11.21 17.38
C ILE A 54 9.65 11.68 16.70
N ALA A 55 9.74 12.07 15.43
CA ALA A 55 8.53 12.23 14.61
C ALA A 55 8.04 10.89 14.12
N TYR A 56 6.74 10.69 14.24
CA TYR A 56 6.05 9.52 13.73
C TYR A 56 5.57 9.80 12.32
N ASP A 57 6.49 9.92 11.37
CA ASP A 57 6.13 10.19 9.97
C ASP A 57 5.86 8.91 9.17
N PHE A 58 6.27 7.72 9.64
CA PHE A 58 6.09 6.45 8.93
C PHE A 58 5.00 5.61 9.57
N TRP A 59 4.01 5.21 8.77
CA TRP A 59 2.84 4.48 9.25
C TRP A 59 2.58 3.23 8.40
N ALA A 60 2.41 2.10 9.07
CA ALA A 60 1.86 0.89 8.50
C ALA A 60 0.33 1.00 8.49
N VAL A 61 -0.30 0.68 7.36
CA VAL A 61 -1.74 0.86 7.17
C VAL A 61 -2.41 -0.38 6.57
N GLY A 62 -3.72 -0.49 6.78
CA GLY A 62 -4.56 -1.46 6.08
C GLY A 62 -6.03 -1.32 6.41
N LYS A 63 -6.88 -2.11 5.73
CA LYS A 63 -8.34 -2.06 5.89
C LYS A 63 -8.85 -3.32 6.59
N GLY A 64 -9.76 -3.16 7.55
CA GLY A 64 -10.47 -4.25 8.22
C GLY A 64 -9.63 -5.15 9.13
N CYS A 65 -8.45 -4.69 9.55
CA CYS A 65 -7.49 -5.48 10.35
C CYS A 65 -7.31 -4.98 11.80
N CYS A 66 -8.23 -4.15 12.28
CA CYS A 66 -8.28 -3.63 13.65
C CYS A 66 -9.74 -3.38 14.08
N SER A 67 -9.99 -3.28 15.38
CA SER A 67 -11.30 -2.94 15.96
C SER A 67 -11.69 -1.48 15.73
N GLY A 68 -10.70 -0.62 15.45
CA GLY A 68 -10.85 0.82 15.22
C GLY A 68 -11.05 1.66 16.48
N LYS A 69 -11.08 1.06 17.67
CA LYS A 69 -11.20 1.79 18.96
C LYS A 69 -10.11 1.46 19.96
N GLN A 70 -9.53 0.26 19.86
CA GLN A 70 -8.45 -0.18 20.72
C GLN A 70 -7.12 -0.15 19.95
N ALA A 71 -6.02 -0.27 20.70
CA ALA A 71 -4.69 -0.41 20.14
C ALA A 71 -4.49 -1.86 19.67
N ASP A 72 -5.17 -2.24 18.58
CA ASP A 72 -5.26 -3.62 18.12
C ASP A 72 -4.97 -3.73 16.61
N PHE A 73 -3.71 -3.50 16.22
CA PHE A 73 -3.28 -3.67 14.82
C PHE A 73 -2.89 -5.11 14.51
N HIS A 74 -3.64 -5.76 13.61
CA HIS A 74 -3.47 -7.18 13.24
C HIS A 74 -3.40 -7.39 11.71
N CYS A 75 -2.93 -6.40 10.97
CA CYS A 75 -2.77 -6.47 9.53
C CYS A 75 -1.73 -7.52 9.10
N LYS A 76 -1.77 -7.97 7.85
CA LYS A 76 -0.85 -9.01 7.35
C LYS A 76 0.61 -8.61 7.61
N TYR A 77 1.41 -9.58 8.05
CA TYR A 77 2.85 -9.44 8.32
C TYR A 77 3.26 -8.49 9.47
N PHE A 78 2.32 -7.91 10.23
CA PHE A 78 2.64 -6.93 11.28
C PHE A 78 3.62 -7.44 12.36
N ASN A 79 3.56 -8.75 12.67
CA ASN A 79 4.38 -9.41 13.68
C ASN A 79 5.28 -10.50 13.08
N THR A 80 5.63 -10.36 11.79
CA THR A 80 6.53 -11.30 11.13
C THR A 80 7.99 -10.89 11.38
N PRO A 81 8.83 -11.79 11.92
CA PRO A 81 10.26 -11.54 12.04
C PRO A 81 10.86 -11.23 10.67
N HIS A 82 11.79 -10.27 10.61
CA HIS A 82 12.45 -9.81 9.38
C HIS A 82 11.56 -9.10 8.36
N ALA A 83 10.28 -8.84 8.65
CA ALA A 83 9.51 -7.94 7.81
C ALA A 83 10.00 -6.51 8.04
N ASN A 84 10.55 -5.89 7.02
CA ASN A 84 11.03 -4.50 7.06
C ASN A 84 10.74 -3.76 5.75
N GLY A 85 9.89 -4.30 4.89
CA GLY A 85 9.46 -3.66 3.65
C GLY A 85 8.19 -2.83 3.86
N GLY A 86 8.15 -1.65 3.24
CA GLY A 86 6.97 -0.81 3.13
C GLY A 86 6.68 -0.46 1.68
N VAL A 87 5.48 -0.78 1.20
CA VAL A 87 5.00 -0.39 -0.13
C VAL A 87 4.00 0.75 -0.02
N ARG A 88 4.20 1.83 -0.76
CA ARG A 88 3.39 3.05 -0.65
C ARG A 88 1.95 2.79 -1.06
N VAL A 89 0.99 3.24 -0.23
CA VAL A 89 -0.42 3.27 -0.64
C VAL A 89 -0.65 4.44 -1.60
N LEU A 90 -1.11 4.13 -2.82
CA LEU A 90 -1.33 5.11 -3.89
C LEU A 90 -2.77 5.64 -3.98
N ALA A 91 -3.76 4.90 -3.44
CA ALA A 91 -5.16 5.28 -3.55
C ALA A 91 -5.50 6.53 -2.73
N ASP A 92 -5.88 7.62 -3.41
CA ASP A 92 -6.11 8.94 -2.78
C ASP A 92 -7.21 8.95 -1.73
N GLU A 93 -8.31 8.26 -2.00
CA GLU A 93 -9.44 8.14 -1.07
C GLU A 93 -9.01 7.49 0.25
N ASP A 94 -8.31 6.35 0.15
CA ASP A 94 -7.79 5.62 1.31
C ASP A 94 -6.80 6.47 2.12
N ARG A 95 -5.90 7.22 1.45
CA ARG A 95 -4.93 8.10 2.13
C ARG A 95 -5.60 9.18 2.96
N SER A 96 -6.71 9.75 2.48
CA SER A 96 -7.45 10.77 3.22
C SER A 96 -8.03 10.21 4.53
N HIS A 97 -8.53 8.97 4.50
CA HIS A 97 -9.06 8.29 5.67
C HIS A 97 -7.98 7.83 6.64
N TYR A 98 -6.85 7.34 6.15
CA TYR A 98 -5.68 7.06 7.00
C TYR A 98 -5.16 8.30 7.69
N ARG A 99 -5.19 9.46 7.03
CA ARG A 99 -4.83 10.74 7.67
C ARG A 99 -5.75 11.09 8.84
N LEU A 100 -7.05 10.84 8.73
CA LEU A 100 -7.98 11.04 9.84
C LEU A 100 -7.67 10.09 11.02
N ALA A 101 -7.31 8.84 10.73
CA ALA A 101 -6.89 7.89 11.76
C ALA A 101 -5.59 8.33 12.45
N VAL A 102 -4.62 8.88 11.70
CA VAL A 102 -3.39 9.46 12.27
C VAL A 102 -3.71 10.65 13.16
N GLN A 103 -4.58 11.57 12.74
CA GLN A 103 -4.98 12.71 13.58
C GLN A 103 -5.61 12.27 14.91
N GLN A 104 -6.39 11.18 14.90
CA GLN A 104 -6.92 10.58 16.13
C GLN A 104 -5.83 9.96 17.01
N ALA A 105 -4.83 9.32 16.39
CA ALA A 105 -3.65 8.78 17.08
C ALA A 105 -2.81 9.89 17.72
N GLU A 106 -2.55 10.98 17.00
CA GLU A 106 -1.84 12.17 17.50
C GLU A 106 -2.51 12.73 18.75
N ALA A 107 -3.84 12.91 18.70
CA ALA A 107 -4.61 13.42 19.82
C ALA A 107 -4.63 12.46 21.04
N THR A 108 -4.66 11.14 20.79
CA THR A 108 -4.79 10.12 21.85
C THR A 108 -3.44 9.83 22.52
N TYR A 109 -2.38 9.69 21.72
CA TYR A 109 -1.05 9.28 22.20
C TYR A 109 -0.09 10.45 22.40
N LYS A 110 -0.52 11.69 22.12
CA LYS A 110 0.32 12.91 22.22
C LYS A 110 1.61 12.79 21.42
N ILE A 111 1.49 12.23 20.22
CA ILE A 111 2.55 12.12 19.23
C ILE A 111 2.31 13.11 18.10
N GLU A 112 3.36 13.45 17.37
CA GLU A 112 3.29 14.37 16.23
C GLU A 112 3.80 13.69 14.95
N ALA A 113 3.00 13.80 13.88
CA ALA A 113 3.26 13.29 12.54
C ALA A 113 3.14 14.45 11.55
N THR A 114 4.24 15.20 11.34
CA THR A 114 4.24 16.39 10.50
C THR A 114 3.93 16.06 9.04
N HIS A 115 4.51 14.98 8.51
CA HIS A 115 4.30 14.53 7.13
C HIS A 115 4.07 13.01 7.10
N PRO A 116 2.85 12.54 7.43
CA PRO A 116 2.57 11.13 7.53
C PRO A 116 2.64 10.45 6.16
N LEU A 117 3.42 9.39 6.10
CA LEU A 117 3.61 8.53 4.97
C LEU A 117 3.01 7.15 5.27
N PHE A 118 2.13 6.67 4.38
CA PHE A 118 1.36 5.44 4.55
C PHE A 118 1.93 4.30 3.70
N PHE A 119 2.20 3.17 4.34
CA PHE A 119 2.77 1.99 3.71
C PHE A 119 1.98 0.73 4.06
N GLU A 120 1.78 -0.16 3.08
CA GLU A 120 1.46 -1.56 3.33
C GLU A 120 2.73 -2.25 3.82
N TRP A 121 2.64 -2.89 4.99
CA TRP A 121 3.77 -3.59 5.59
C TRP A 121 3.95 -4.96 4.96
N VAL A 122 5.14 -5.23 4.43
CA VAL A 122 5.45 -6.46 3.72
C VAL A 122 6.82 -7.01 4.17
N PRO A 123 7.06 -8.33 4.01
CA PRO A 123 8.35 -8.92 4.35
C PRO A 123 9.50 -8.29 3.56
N ASP A 124 9.31 -8.17 2.24
CA ASP A 124 10.28 -7.64 1.30
C ASP A 124 9.53 -6.75 0.28
N ALA A 125 9.94 -5.48 0.17
CA ALA A 125 9.28 -4.53 -0.71
C ALA A 125 9.66 -4.73 -2.18
N ASP A 126 10.90 -5.14 -2.45
CA ASP A 126 11.41 -5.39 -3.81
C ASP A 126 10.72 -6.62 -4.41
N GLN A 127 10.57 -7.69 -3.62
CA GLN A 127 9.82 -8.88 -4.03
C GLN A 127 8.36 -8.53 -4.31
N LYS A 128 7.70 -7.76 -3.44
CA LYS A 128 6.30 -7.35 -3.64
C LYS A 128 6.10 -6.56 -4.93
N VAL A 129 7.02 -5.66 -5.27
CA VAL A 129 6.97 -4.91 -6.53
C VAL A 129 7.22 -5.81 -7.73
N SER A 130 8.16 -6.74 -7.64
CA SER A 130 8.40 -7.73 -8.69
C SER A 130 7.16 -8.60 -8.94
N ASP A 131 6.46 -9.01 -7.89
CA ASP A 131 5.21 -9.79 -8.00
C ASP A 131 4.12 -8.97 -8.71
N ILE A 132 3.92 -7.70 -8.30
CA ILE A 132 2.97 -6.79 -8.96
C ILE A 132 3.30 -6.63 -10.46
N TRP A 133 4.58 -6.50 -10.78
CA TRP A 133 5.03 -6.36 -12.16
C TRP A 133 4.77 -7.63 -12.98
N HIS A 134 5.06 -8.80 -12.40
CA HIS A 134 4.84 -10.09 -13.06
C HIS A 134 3.35 -10.34 -13.33
N ASP A 135 2.50 -10.11 -12.33
CA ASP A 135 1.04 -10.26 -12.46
C ASP A 135 0.49 -9.30 -13.52
N GLY A 136 0.89 -8.03 -13.47
CA GLY A 136 0.49 -7.03 -14.46
C GLY A 136 0.95 -7.38 -15.88
N PHE A 137 2.15 -7.94 -16.02
CA PHE A 137 2.68 -8.35 -17.31
C PHE A 137 1.93 -9.55 -17.89
N MET A 138 1.60 -10.55 -17.08
CA MET A 138 0.81 -11.71 -17.51
C MET A 138 -0.59 -11.30 -17.97
N GLU A 139 -1.28 -10.45 -17.21
CA GLU A 139 -2.60 -9.91 -17.57
C GLU A 139 -2.54 -9.07 -18.84
N PHE A 140 -1.52 -8.24 -18.99
CA PHE A 140 -1.31 -7.46 -20.21
C PHE A 140 -1.12 -8.35 -21.45
N VAL A 141 -0.26 -9.37 -21.36
CA VAL A 141 -0.04 -10.32 -22.47
C VAL A 141 -1.33 -11.07 -22.81
N ALA A 142 -2.08 -11.52 -21.81
CA ALA A 142 -3.37 -12.18 -22.02
C ALA A 142 -4.36 -11.25 -22.74
N ALA A 143 -4.48 -9.99 -22.31
CA ALA A 143 -5.34 -9.00 -22.94
C ALA A 143 -4.94 -8.71 -24.40
N VAL A 144 -3.64 -8.60 -24.69
CA VAL A 144 -3.12 -8.41 -26.06
C VAL A 144 -3.46 -9.61 -26.94
N CYS A 145 -3.26 -10.83 -26.46
CA CYS A 145 -3.62 -12.05 -27.18
C CYS A 145 -5.13 -12.13 -27.45
N CYS A 146 -5.97 -11.85 -26.46
CA CYS A 146 -7.42 -11.80 -26.62
C CYS A 146 -7.85 -10.75 -27.65
N GLN A 147 -7.26 -9.55 -27.61
CA GLN A 147 -7.55 -8.50 -28.57
C GLN A 147 -7.11 -8.88 -29.98
N LEU A 148 -5.96 -9.55 -30.15
CA LEU A 148 -5.49 -10.02 -31.45
C LEU A 148 -6.46 -11.06 -32.04
N VAL A 149 -6.89 -12.04 -31.24
CA VAL A 149 -7.87 -13.05 -31.66
C VAL A 149 -9.19 -12.38 -32.08
N PHE A 150 -9.66 -11.41 -31.30
CA PHE A 150 -10.86 -10.65 -31.62
C PHE A 150 -10.73 -9.86 -32.94
N GLN A 151 -9.60 -9.19 -33.16
CA GLN A 151 -9.33 -8.47 -34.41
C GLN A 151 -9.27 -9.40 -35.62
N VAL A 152 -8.60 -10.55 -35.50
CA VAL A 152 -8.55 -11.57 -36.57
C VAL A 152 -9.95 -12.06 -36.91
N PHE A 153 -10.78 -12.34 -35.89
CA PHE A 153 -12.17 -12.73 -36.10
C PHE A 153 -12.98 -11.67 -36.85
N LEU A 154 -12.86 -10.39 -36.48
CA LEU A 154 -13.52 -9.28 -37.18
C LEU A 154 -13.06 -9.14 -38.63
N VAL A 155 -11.74 -9.24 -38.90
CA VAL A 155 -11.21 -9.15 -40.27
C VAL A 155 -11.68 -10.32 -41.15
N VAL A 156 -11.69 -11.55 -40.61
CA VAL A 156 -12.16 -12.73 -41.35
C VAL A 156 -13.65 -12.63 -41.66
N SER A 157 -14.47 -12.26 -40.67
CA SER A 157 -15.92 -12.09 -40.88
C SER A 157 -16.25 -11.00 -41.90
N ALA A 158 -15.57 -9.84 -41.83
CA ALA A 158 -15.72 -8.76 -42.81
C ALA A 158 -15.29 -9.21 -44.21
N SER A 159 -14.16 -9.93 -44.34
CA SER A 159 -13.67 -10.45 -45.61
C SER A 159 -14.66 -11.42 -46.26
N ILE A 160 -15.25 -12.32 -45.48
CA ILE A 160 -16.30 -13.25 -45.96
C ILE A 160 -17.55 -12.48 -46.41
N PHE A 161 -17.96 -11.46 -45.65
CA PHE A 161 -19.11 -10.62 -46.00
C PHE A 161 -18.90 -9.88 -47.33
N PHE A 162 -17.76 -9.21 -47.51
CA PHE A 162 -17.45 -8.51 -48.77
C PHE A 162 -17.30 -9.46 -49.96
N ALA A 163 -16.70 -10.65 -49.76
CA ALA A 163 -16.58 -11.65 -50.82
C ALA A 163 -17.95 -12.15 -51.31
N LYS A 164 -18.96 -12.24 -50.43
CA LYS A 164 -20.32 -12.62 -50.83
C LYS A 164 -21.10 -11.47 -51.47
N LEU A 165 -20.80 -10.22 -51.11
CA LEU A 165 -21.48 -9.05 -51.68
C LEU A 165 -21.05 -8.75 -53.12
N GLY A 166 -19.77 -9.01 -53.46
CA GLY A 166 -19.23 -8.78 -54.81
C GLY A 166 -19.62 -9.84 -55.86
N TYR A 167 -20.45 -10.81 -55.48
CA TYR A 167 -20.99 -11.86 -56.36
C TYR A 167 -22.44 -11.55 -56.83
N PHE A 168 -22.88 -10.29 -56.70
CA PHE A 168 -24.09 -9.70 -57.27
C PHE A 168 -23.70 -8.54 -58.19
#